data_AF-A0AAW1CRK6-F1
#
_entry.id   AF-A0AAW1CRK6-F1
#
_cell.length_a   1.000
_cell.length_b   1.000
_cell.length_c   1.000
_cell.angle_alpha   90.00
_cell.angle_beta   90.00
_cell.angle_gamma   90.00
#
_symmetry.space_group_name_H-M   'P 1'
#
loop_
_entity.id
_entity.type
_entity.pdbx_description
1 polymer ?
#
loop_
_entity_poly.entity_id
_entity_poly.type
_entity_poly.pdbx_seq_one_letter_code
_entity_poly.pdbx_strand_id
1 'polypeptide(L)'
;MSKTIIFLCLFVVACAYAASTYTTKYDNIDLDEILNNDRIYKKYFDCLANKGKCTPDGKELKDVLPDALKTGCSKCNEKQKKGSEKVIKFLLDKKKADYDVLEKIYDPSGVYRQKYADEAKKRGIKL
;
A
#
# COMPACT_ATOMS: atom_id res chain seq x y z
N MET A 1 -40.06 -33.03 -42.00
CA MET A 1 -38.67 -32.65 -42.35
C MET A 1 -38.28 -31.47 -41.50
N SER A 2 -37.32 -31.69 -40.59
CA SER A 2 -36.97 -30.83 -39.46
C SER A 2 -36.54 -29.42 -39.86
N LYS A 3 -37.08 -28.40 -39.18
CA LYS A 3 -36.48 -27.06 -39.13
C LYS A 3 -35.69 -26.95 -37.83
N THR A 4 -34.38 -27.08 -37.96
CA THR A 4 -33.38 -27.03 -36.90
C THR A 4 -33.48 -25.71 -36.13
N ILE A 5 -33.64 -25.81 -34.80
CA ILE A 5 -33.57 -24.70 -33.85
C ILE A 5 -32.11 -24.26 -33.79
N ILE A 6 -31.79 -23.10 -34.38
CA ILE A 6 -30.46 -22.48 -34.24
C ILE A 6 -30.44 -21.74 -32.91
N PHE A 7 -29.95 -22.43 -31.88
CA PHE A 7 -29.52 -21.85 -30.62
C PHE A 7 -28.25 -21.02 -30.88
N LEU A 8 -28.40 -19.71 -31.08
CA LEU A 8 -27.26 -18.81 -31.19
C LEU A 8 -26.75 -18.49 -29.78
N CYS A 9 -25.72 -19.22 -29.35
CA CYS A 9 -25.03 -19.04 -28.09
C CYS A 9 -24.51 -17.60 -27.94
N LEU A 10 -25.01 -16.90 -26.92
CA LEU A 10 -24.41 -15.70 -26.34
C LEU A 10 -23.04 -16.07 -25.75
N PHE A 11 -21.98 -15.94 -26.55
CA PHE A 11 -20.61 -15.89 -26.01
C PHE A 11 -20.39 -14.51 -25.38
N VAL A 12 -20.75 -14.38 -24.11
CA VAL A 12 -20.24 -13.29 -23.26
C VAL A 12 -18.77 -13.61 -23.00
N VAL A 13 -17.88 -13.01 -23.78
CA VAL A 13 -16.45 -13.01 -23.50
C VAL A 13 -16.26 -12.16 -22.24
N ALA A 14 -16.21 -12.82 -21.08
CA ALA A 14 -15.75 -12.20 -19.85
C ALA A 14 -14.26 -11.93 -20.00
N CYS A 15 -13.90 -10.69 -20.36
CA CYS A 15 -12.53 -10.21 -20.25
C CYS A 15 -12.15 -10.22 -18.75
N ALA A 16 -11.55 -11.31 -18.28
CA ALA A 16 -10.88 -11.34 -17.00
C ALA A 16 -9.66 -10.42 -17.09
N TYR A 17 -9.84 -9.14 -16.76
CA TYR A 17 -8.72 -8.25 -16.47
C TYR A 17 -7.98 -8.86 -15.27
N ALA A 18 -6.85 -9.53 -15.53
CA ALA A 18 -5.94 -9.90 -14.47
C ALA A 18 -5.47 -8.60 -13.81
N ALA A 19 -6.06 -8.25 -12.67
CA ALA A 19 -5.64 -7.10 -11.90
C ALA A 19 -4.18 -7.31 -11.48
N SER A 20 -3.28 -6.48 -11.99
CA SER A 20 -1.86 -6.55 -11.61
C SER A 20 -1.73 -6.23 -10.12
N THR A 21 -1.30 -7.18 -9.30
CA THR A 21 -1.03 -6.97 -7.86
C THR A 21 0.42 -6.53 -7.64
N TYR A 22 0.71 -5.91 -6.50
CA TYR A 22 2.10 -5.72 -6.08
C TYR A 22 2.76 -7.06 -5.78
N THR A 23 4.09 -7.10 -5.85
CA THR A 23 4.84 -8.33 -5.58
C THR A 23 4.61 -8.80 -4.15
N THR A 24 4.54 -10.12 -3.96
CA THR A 24 4.39 -10.75 -2.63
C THR A 24 5.71 -11.21 -2.04
N LYS A 25 6.82 -10.97 -2.75
CA LYS A 25 8.19 -11.39 -2.37
C LYS A 25 8.57 -10.97 -0.95
N TYR A 26 8.05 -9.83 -0.48
CA TYR A 26 8.40 -9.22 0.79
C TYR A 26 7.27 -9.29 1.83
N ASP A 27 6.22 -10.06 1.59
CA ASP A 27 5.05 -10.12 2.50
C ASP A 27 5.34 -10.80 3.85
N ASN A 28 6.49 -11.45 3.99
CA ASN A 28 6.90 -12.16 5.20
C ASN A 28 8.04 -11.45 5.95
N ILE A 29 8.34 -10.19 5.64
CA ILE A 29 9.27 -9.40 6.47
C ILE A 29 8.71 -9.21 7.87
N ASP A 30 9.59 -9.21 8.87
CA ASP A 30 9.20 -8.96 10.25
C ASP A 30 9.07 -7.45 10.50
N LEU A 31 7.83 -6.95 10.44
CA LEU A 31 7.54 -5.55 10.74
C LEU A 31 7.82 -5.18 12.20
N ASP A 32 7.69 -6.11 13.15
CA ASP A 32 7.98 -5.81 14.56
C ASP A 32 9.47 -5.62 14.79
N GLU A 33 10.30 -6.47 14.18
CA GLU A 33 11.75 -6.31 14.22
C GLU A 33 12.17 -4.98 13.59
N ILE A 34 11.63 -4.65 12.41
CA ILE A 34 11.97 -3.40 11.71
C ILE A 34 11.57 -2.18 12.53
N LEU A 35 10.35 -2.13 13.07
CA LEU A 35 9.81 -0.96 13.75
C LEU A 35 10.43 -0.75 15.15
N ASN A 36 10.78 -1.82 15.85
CA ASN A 36 11.34 -1.73 17.21
C ASN A 36 12.88 -1.72 17.24
N ASN A 37 13.56 -1.88 16.10
CA ASN A 37 15.00 -1.73 15.99
C ASN A 37 15.35 -0.40 15.32
N ASP A 38 15.75 0.60 16.12
CA ASP A 38 16.04 1.96 15.62
C ASP A 38 17.07 1.98 14.47
N ARG A 39 18.05 1.07 14.47
CA ARG A 39 19.05 0.99 13.39
C ARG A 39 18.41 0.53 12.07
N ILE A 40 17.53 -0.48 12.13
CA ILE A 40 16.85 -1.02 10.95
C ILE A 40 15.80 -0.02 10.48
N TYR A 41 14.92 0.43 11.38
CA TYR A 41 13.92 1.47 11.14
C TYR A 41 14.53 2.67 10.41
N LYS A 42 15.65 3.21 10.90
CA LYS A 42 16.29 4.39 10.32
C LYS A 42 16.71 4.17 8.86
N LYS A 43 17.13 2.96 8.47
CA LYS A 43 17.46 2.65 7.07
C LYS A 43 16.24 2.74 6.16
N TYR A 44 15.08 2.23 6.60
CA TYR A 44 13.83 2.36 5.85
C TYR A 44 13.37 3.81 5.78
N PHE A 45 13.39 4.51 6.91
CA PHE A 45 13.03 5.92 6.95
C PHE A 45 13.91 6.76 6.02
N ASP A 46 15.25 6.63 6.10
CA ASP A 46 16.17 7.38 5.25
C ASP A 46 15.95 7.04 3.77
N CYS A 47 15.68 5.77 3.43
CA CYS A 47 15.32 5.37 2.07
C CYS A 47 14.06 6.11 1.58
N LEU A 48 12.96 6.04 2.33
CA LEU A 48 11.67 6.66 1.99
C LEU A 48 11.77 8.20 1.97
N ALA A 49 12.59 8.77 2.87
CA ALA A 49 12.82 10.20 2.96
C ALA A 49 13.82 10.76 1.93
N ASN A 50 14.31 9.94 0.99
CA ASN A 50 15.35 10.30 0.00
C ASN A 50 16.69 10.75 0.63
N LYS A 51 17.04 10.23 1.82
CA LYS A 51 18.27 10.58 2.57
C LYS A 51 19.30 9.46 2.62
N GLY A 52 19.00 8.28 2.09
CA GLY A 52 19.89 7.12 2.15
C GLY A 52 19.62 6.07 1.08
N LYS A 53 20.48 5.04 1.06
CA LYS A 53 20.31 3.87 0.21
C LYS A 53 19.13 3.04 0.70
N CYS A 54 18.43 2.41 -0.24
CA CYS A 54 17.35 1.48 0.04
C CYS A 54 17.84 0.04 0.05
N THR A 55 17.31 -0.77 0.97
CA THR A 55 17.29 -2.23 0.80
C THR A 55 16.34 -2.59 -0.36
N PRO A 56 16.45 -3.80 -0.94
CA PRO A 56 15.58 -4.19 -2.06
C PRO A 56 14.09 -4.05 -1.76
N ASP A 57 13.66 -4.42 -0.55
CA ASP A 57 12.28 -4.34 -0.11
C ASP A 57 11.85 -2.91 0.26
N GLY A 58 12.73 -2.11 0.87
CA GLY A 58 12.50 -0.68 1.08
C GLY A 58 12.36 0.08 -0.23
N LYS A 59 13.10 -0.32 -1.27
CA LYS A 59 13.01 0.24 -2.63
C LYS A 59 11.67 -0.13 -3.28
N GLU A 60 11.25 -1.38 -3.19
CA GLU A 60 9.92 -1.80 -3.65
C GLU A 60 8.81 -0.97 -2.98
N LEU A 61 8.84 -0.86 -1.65
CA LEU A 61 7.87 -0.05 -0.90
C LEU A 61 7.86 1.41 -1.38
N LYS A 62 9.04 2.02 -1.53
CA LYS A 62 9.19 3.40 -2.00
C LYS A 62 8.58 3.63 -3.38
N ASP A 63 8.74 2.66 -4.28
CA ASP A 63 8.30 2.77 -5.67
C ASP A 63 6.79 2.57 -5.81
N VAL A 64 6.19 1.69 -5.00
CA VAL A 64 4.73 1.45 -5.02
C VAL A 64 3.92 2.46 -4.20
N LEU A 65 4.54 3.14 -3.23
CA LEU A 65 3.84 4.05 -2.30
C LEU A 65 2.97 5.11 -3.01
N PRO A 66 3.46 5.83 -4.05
CA PRO A 66 2.65 6.84 -4.74
C PRO A 66 1.42 6.25 -5.42
N ASP A 67 1.55 5.08 -6.05
CA ASP A 67 0.42 4.38 -6.69
C ASP A 67 -0.58 3.88 -5.63
N ALA A 68 -0.08 3.34 -4.51
CA ALA A 68 -0.93 2.85 -3.43
C ALA A 68 -1.75 3.98 -2.79
N LEU A 69 -1.14 5.15 -2.54
CA LEU A 69 -1.84 6.34 -2.04
C LEU A 69 -2.86 6.88 -3.06
N LYS A 70 -2.50 6.89 -4.34
CA LYS A 70 -3.42 7.35 -5.40
C LYS A 70 -4.64 6.45 -5.54
N THR A 71 -4.43 5.13 -5.50
CA THR A 71 -5.47 4.13 -5.82
C THR A 71 -6.18 3.55 -4.60
N GLY A 72 -5.75 3.86 -3.37
CA GLY A 72 -6.28 3.20 -2.17
C GLY A 72 -5.84 1.77 -2.04
N CYS A 73 -4.56 1.51 -2.37
CA CYS A 73 -3.96 0.19 -2.25
C CYS A 73 -4.75 -0.87 -3.05
N SER A 74 -5.28 -0.52 -4.23
CA SER A 74 -6.17 -1.41 -4.98
C SER A 74 -5.48 -2.69 -5.46
N LYS A 75 -4.15 -2.68 -5.51
CA LYS A 75 -3.27 -3.79 -5.89
C LYS A 75 -2.66 -4.52 -4.69
N CYS A 76 -2.99 -4.08 -3.48
CA CYS A 76 -2.46 -4.64 -2.25
C CYS A 76 -3.24 -5.88 -1.83
N ASN A 77 -2.53 -6.90 -1.36
CA ASN A 77 -3.17 -8.01 -0.67
C ASN A 77 -3.46 -7.68 0.81
N GLU A 78 -4.11 -8.61 1.50
CA GLU A 78 -4.51 -8.42 2.90
C GLU A 78 -3.33 -8.28 3.87
N LYS A 79 -2.18 -8.93 3.61
CA LYS A 79 -0.98 -8.76 4.45
C LYS A 79 -0.42 -7.35 4.30
N GLN A 80 -0.33 -6.85 3.08
CA GLN A 80 0.18 -5.50 2.78
C GLN A 80 -0.71 -4.40 3.36
N LYS A 81 -2.04 -4.56 3.29
CA LYS A 81 -2.99 -3.63 3.92
C LYS A 81 -2.83 -3.60 5.44
N LYS A 82 -2.80 -4.76 6.09
CA LYS A 82 -2.59 -4.88 7.55
C LYS A 82 -1.23 -4.33 7.97
N GLY A 83 -0.19 -4.61 7.20
CA GLY A 83 1.16 -4.08 7.42
C GLY A 83 1.19 -2.56 7.33
N SER A 84 0.54 -1.99 6.31
CA SER A 84 0.43 -0.54 6.14
C SER A 84 -0.29 0.12 7.32
N GLU A 85 -1.40 -0.46 7.77
CA GLU A 85 -2.15 0.02 8.94
C GLU A 85 -1.27 0.04 10.20
N LYS A 86 -0.54 -1.06 10.44
CA LYS A 86 0.39 -1.18 11.58
C LYS A 86 1.49 -0.12 11.54
N VAL A 87 2.13 0.07 10.38
CA VAL A 87 3.22 1.03 10.20
C VAL A 87 2.71 2.47 10.38
N ILE A 88 1.58 2.82 9.76
CA ILE A 88 0.99 4.16 9.89
C ILE A 88 0.67 4.46 11.36
N LYS A 89 0.03 3.51 12.05
CA LYS A 89 -0.28 3.65 13.48
C LYS A 89 0.99 3.84 14.33
N PHE A 90 2.01 3.01 14.11
CA PHE A 90 3.28 3.13 14.81
C PHE A 90 3.93 4.50 14.59
N LEU A 91 3.97 4.97 13.34
CA LEU A 91 4.55 6.28 13.02
C LEU A 91 3.81 7.41 13.73
N LEU A 92 2.47 7.41 13.71
CA LEU A 92 1.67 8.45 14.38
C LEU A 92 1.81 8.40 15.91
N ASP A 93 1.84 7.21 16.49
CA ASP A 93 1.89 7.03 17.95
C ASP A 93 3.30 7.22 18.54
N LYS A 94 4.36 6.85 17.79
CA LYS A 94 5.74 6.75 18.31
C LYS A 94 6.76 7.61 17.57
N LYS A 95 6.53 7.95 16.31
CA LYS A 95 7.50 8.63 15.44
C LYS A 95 6.83 9.77 14.64
N LYS A 96 5.99 10.58 15.28
CA LYS A 96 5.16 11.60 14.61
C LYS A 96 5.95 12.57 13.74
N ALA A 97 7.14 12.97 14.18
CA ALA A 97 8.02 13.82 13.39
C ALA A 97 8.47 13.16 12.06
N ASP A 98 8.71 11.85 12.08
CA ASP A 98 9.08 11.10 10.88
C ASP A 98 7.89 10.93 9.96
N TYR A 99 6.69 10.69 10.51
CA TYR A 99 5.44 10.72 9.75
C TYR A 99 5.29 12.03 8.98
N ASP A 100 5.48 13.17 9.66
CA ASP A 100 5.33 14.50 9.06
C ASP A 100 6.34 14.77 7.93
N VAL A 101 7.54 14.18 8.02
CA VAL A 101 8.53 14.23 6.94
C VAL A 101 8.05 13.42 5.73
N LEU A 102 7.58 12.20 5.94
CA LEU A 102 7.11 11.33 4.85
C LEU A 102 5.82 11.88 4.23
N GLU A 103 4.90 12.41 5.03
CA GLU A 103 3.66 13.04 4.56
C GLU A 103 3.98 14.20 3.61
N LYS A 104 4.94 15.06 3.93
CA LYS A 104 5.36 16.15 3.01
C LYS A 104 5.95 15.65 1.69
N ILE A 105 6.52 14.45 1.67
CA ILE A 105 7.13 13.87 0.47
C ILE A 105 6.07 13.22 -0.42
N TYR A 106 5.15 12.47 0.18
CA TYR A 106 4.19 11.63 -0.55
C TYR A 106 2.78 12.24 -0.67
N ASP A 107 2.46 13.22 0.17
CA ASP A 107 1.19 13.96 0.19
C ASP A 107 1.41 15.47 0.51
N PRO A 108 2.21 16.19 -0.29
CA PRO A 108 2.53 17.61 -0.03
C PRO A 108 1.29 18.52 0.01
N SER A 109 0.20 18.13 -0.65
CA SER A 109 -1.06 18.88 -0.68
C SER A 109 -2.10 18.40 0.34
N GLY A 110 -1.81 17.34 1.11
CA GLY A 110 -2.73 16.77 2.10
C GLY A 110 -3.96 16.07 1.50
N VAL A 111 -3.95 15.78 0.20
CA VAL A 111 -5.08 15.18 -0.52
C VAL A 111 -5.33 13.75 -0.03
N TYR A 112 -4.27 12.99 0.23
CA TYR A 112 -4.40 11.61 0.71
C TYR A 112 -4.80 11.56 2.20
N ARG A 113 -4.24 12.43 3.05
CA ARG A 113 -4.69 12.61 4.43
C ARG A 113 -6.19 12.85 4.48
N GLN A 114 -6.71 13.77 3.66
CA GLN A 114 -8.15 14.04 3.60
C GLN A 114 -8.93 12.84 3.08
N LYS A 115 -8.49 12.24 1.97
CA LYS A 115 -9.15 11.08 1.34
C LYS A 115 -9.30 9.89 2.29
N TYR A 116 -8.31 9.65 3.16
CA TYR A 116 -8.29 8.50 4.06
C TYR A 116 -8.72 8.81 5.51
N ALA A 117 -9.12 10.05 5.83
CA ALA A 117 -9.44 10.46 7.19
C ALA A 117 -10.55 9.62 7.85
N ASP A 118 -11.64 9.37 7.13
CA ASP A 118 -12.77 8.59 7.66
C ASP A 118 -12.40 7.12 7.86
N GLU A 119 -11.63 6.54 6.94
CA GLU A 119 -11.15 5.16 7.08
C GLU A 119 -10.18 5.03 8.25
N ALA A 120 -9.22 5.95 8.36
CA ALA A 120 -8.28 6.00 9.47
C ALA A 120 -9.03 6.11 10.81
N LYS A 121 -10.05 6.98 10.90
CA LYS A 121 -10.88 7.12 12.11
C LYS A 121 -11.61 5.81 12.46
N LYS A 122 -12.18 5.10 11.49
CA LYS A 122 -12.84 3.79 11.71
C LYS A 122 -11.86 2.74 12.24
N ARG A 123 -10.58 2.83 11.87
CA ARG A 123 -9.49 1.95 12.33
C ARG A 123 -8.83 2.45 13.63
N GLY A 124 -9.32 3.53 14.23
CA GLY A 124 -8.76 4.10 15.45
C GLY A 124 -7.39 4.76 15.25
N ILE A 125 -7.10 5.21 14.03
CA ILE A 125 -5.89 5.97 13.67
C ILE A 125 -6.25 7.46 13.68
N LYS A 126 -5.44 8.25 14.41
CA LYS A 126 -5.58 9.71 14.49
C LYS A 126 -4.56 10.36 13.54
N LEU A 127 -5.00 10.72 12.34
CA LEU A 127 -4.17 11.44 11.36
C LEU A 127 -3.88 12.86 11.85
#